data_AF-A0A821WP62-F1
#
_entry.id   AF-A0A821WP62-F1
#
_cell.length_a   1.000
_cell.length_b   1.000
_cell.length_c   1.000
_cell.angle_alpha   90.00
_cell.angle_beta   90.00
_cell.angle_gamma   90.00
#
_symmetry.space_group_name_H-M   'P 1'
#
loop_
_entity.id
_entity.type
_entity.pdbx_description
1 polymer ?
#
loop_
_entity_poly.entity_id
_entity_poly.type
_entity_poly.pdbx_seq_one_letter_code
_entity_poly.pdbx_strand_id
1 'polypeptide(L)'
;MTPLDDECEVEPMLDVFTFDEHYEKNERKYKQIRKTILNETSDDKYESSENSSSSDNEDDQKKNDVNEEQTFDDEEKEKKEIIIDQTETNLVTLRETICLTIESSVDVKKCAHELLQMNVHPGLEIEVCQMILDTCAQKPEYECFFGLLSEHCCSLRKEYIKSFEKVFRDQYKIAHRLESFQLRNIAKFFGHLLCMDVISWKVFDCIRLTKKETTSLSRFFLKNLLFELFKCFGLIKLIRRLNEPTLTVYFEGLFPRDTKKNTDFAINFYTSIGLGGLAVISSPSPHTSSSSSTSSSSIHSNNLVSTGDQAPHSSSGNSG
;
A
#
# COMPACT_ATOMS: atom_id res chain seq x y z
N MET A 1 4.69 -1.54 -48.92
CA MET A 1 5.13 -0.14 -48.75
C MET A 1 4.82 0.55 -50.06
N THR A 2 3.70 1.27 -50.15
CA THR A 2 3.36 2.05 -51.35
C THR A 2 4.22 3.32 -51.37
N PRO A 3 4.93 3.63 -52.47
CA PRO A 3 5.67 4.88 -52.65
C PRO A 3 4.75 6.10 -52.47
N LEU A 4 5.29 7.22 -51.98
CA LEU A 4 4.53 8.46 -51.77
C LEU A 4 4.04 9.13 -53.07
N ASP A 5 4.63 8.76 -54.21
CA ASP A 5 4.31 9.31 -55.53
C ASP A 5 3.30 8.44 -56.32
N ASP A 6 2.85 7.30 -55.78
CA ASP A 6 1.78 6.51 -56.40
C ASP A 6 0.43 7.21 -56.18
N GLU A 7 -0.28 7.52 -57.26
CA GLU A 7 -1.66 8.00 -57.21
C GLU A 7 -2.53 6.90 -56.58
N CYS A 8 -2.87 7.07 -55.30
CA CYS A 8 -3.72 6.12 -54.59
C CYS A 8 -5.12 6.16 -55.22
N GLU A 9 -5.57 5.05 -55.78
CA GLU A 9 -6.92 4.92 -56.31
C GLU A 9 -7.92 5.08 -55.16
N VAL A 10 -8.51 6.27 -55.07
CA VAL A 10 -9.59 6.56 -54.13
C VAL A 10 -10.89 6.02 -54.71
N GLU A 11 -11.57 5.15 -53.95
CA GLU A 11 -12.87 4.58 -54.32
C GLU A 11 -13.99 5.23 -53.49
N PRO A 12 -14.33 6.52 -53.70
CA PRO A 12 -15.30 7.25 -52.88
C PRO A 12 -16.72 6.68 -52.97
N MET A 13 -16.98 5.81 -53.96
CA MET A 13 -18.27 5.16 -54.14
C MET A 13 -18.54 4.10 -53.06
N LEU A 14 -17.51 3.57 -52.40
CA LEU A 14 -17.67 2.61 -51.30
C LEU A 14 -18.28 3.24 -50.04
N ASP A 15 -18.15 4.56 -49.87
CA ASP A 15 -18.73 5.30 -48.74
C ASP A 15 -20.23 5.60 -48.92
N VAL A 16 -20.79 5.33 -50.11
CA VAL A 16 -22.20 5.55 -50.43
C VAL A 16 -22.94 4.21 -50.41
N PHE A 17 -24.02 4.13 -49.63
CA PHE A 17 -24.87 2.94 -49.59
C PHE A 17 -25.44 2.63 -50.98
N THR A 18 -25.03 1.49 -51.52
CA THR A 18 -25.51 0.96 -52.79
C THR A 18 -26.12 -0.43 -52.56
N PHE A 19 -27.06 -0.81 -53.42
CA PHE A 19 -27.71 -2.12 -53.33
C PHE A 19 -26.75 -3.21 -53.81
N ASP A 20 -26.50 -4.22 -52.97
CA ASP A 20 -25.64 -5.38 -53.29
C ASP A 20 -26.51 -6.61 -53.60
N GLU A 21 -26.47 -7.08 -54.85
CA GLU A 21 -27.16 -8.30 -55.30
C GLU A 21 -26.62 -9.57 -54.61
N HIS A 22 -25.41 -9.52 -54.06
CA HIS A 22 -24.76 -10.63 -53.35
C HIS A 22 -24.65 -10.42 -51.84
N TYR A 23 -25.46 -9.51 -51.28
CA TYR A 23 -25.45 -9.14 -49.87
C TYR A 23 -25.42 -10.37 -48.94
N GLU A 24 -26.33 -11.34 -49.11
CA GLU A 24 -26.39 -12.52 -48.25
C GLU A 24 -25.10 -13.37 -48.25
N LYS A 25 -24.42 -13.44 -49.40
CA LYS A 25 -23.17 -14.20 -49.54
C LYS A 25 -22.00 -13.44 -48.94
N ASN A 26 -21.95 -12.13 -49.15
CA ASN A 26 -20.91 -11.25 -48.62
C ASN A 26 -21.01 -11.12 -47.10
N GLU A 27 -22.23 -10.99 -46.57
CA GLU A 27 -22.52 -10.96 -45.14
C GLU A 27 -22.10 -12.27 -44.45
N ARG A 28 -22.36 -13.42 -45.08
CA ARG A 28 -21.95 -14.74 -44.54
C ARG A 28 -20.43 -14.88 -44.50
N LYS A 29 -19.72 -14.41 -45.53
CA LYS A 29 -18.25 -14.38 -45.55
C LYS A 29 -17.69 -13.42 -44.49
N TYR A 30 -18.28 -12.24 -44.36
CA TYR A 30 -17.87 -11.28 -43.34
C TYR A 30 -18.04 -11.86 -41.93
N LYS A 31 -19.18 -12.50 -41.64
CA LYS A 31 -19.43 -13.18 -40.36
C LYS A 31 -18.42 -14.29 -40.08
N GLN A 32 -18.07 -15.09 -41.09
CA GLN A 32 -17.03 -16.13 -40.94
C GLN A 32 -15.67 -15.51 -40.60
N ILE A 33 -15.25 -14.49 -41.36
CA ILE A 33 -13.96 -13.80 -41.13
C ILE A 33 -13.94 -13.11 -39.76
N ARG A 34 -15.03 -12.41 -39.40
CA ARG A 34 -15.21 -11.77 -38.09
C ARG A 34 -15.09 -12.79 -36.96
N LYS A 35 -15.74 -13.94 -37.09
CA LYS A 35 -15.69 -15.04 -36.11
C LYS A 35 -14.28 -15.61 -35.96
N THR A 36 -13.56 -15.80 -37.07
CA THR A 36 -12.16 -16.27 -37.07
C THR A 36 -11.21 -15.25 -36.44
N ILE A 37 -11.39 -13.95 -36.70
CA ILE A 37 -10.52 -12.90 -36.14
C ILE A 37 -10.76 -12.71 -34.64
N LEU A 38 -12.03 -12.74 -34.22
CA LEU A 38 -12.42 -12.51 -32.83
C LEU A 38 -12.42 -13.78 -31.98
N ASN A 39 -12.11 -14.95 -32.56
CA ASN A 39 -12.15 -16.26 -31.88
C ASN A 39 -13.47 -16.49 -31.11
N GLU A 40 -14.60 -16.05 -31.67
CA GLU A 40 -15.93 -16.30 -31.12
C GLU A 40 -16.29 -17.78 -31.37
N THR A 41 -15.73 -18.72 -30.61
CA THR A 41 -16.17 -20.12 -30.62
C THR A 41 -17.61 -20.21 -30.12
N SER A 42 -18.38 -21.14 -30.70
CA SER A 42 -19.84 -21.25 -30.65
C SER A 42 -20.46 -21.58 -29.27
N ASP A 43 -19.89 -21.10 -28.17
CA ASP A 43 -20.34 -21.42 -26.80
C ASP A 43 -20.56 -20.19 -25.89
N ASP A 44 -20.29 -18.98 -26.34
CA ASP A 44 -20.61 -17.77 -25.59
C ASP A 44 -22.01 -17.26 -25.97
N LYS A 45 -23.04 -17.90 -25.41
CA LYS A 45 -24.40 -17.34 -25.31
C LYS A 45 -24.39 -16.14 -24.35
N TYR A 46 -23.78 -15.03 -24.77
CA TYR A 46 -24.16 -13.72 -24.26
C TYR A 46 -25.21 -13.18 -25.22
N GLU A 47 -26.48 -13.40 -24.88
CA GLU A 47 -27.58 -12.63 -25.46
C GLU A 47 -27.33 -11.15 -25.17
N SER A 48 -26.85 -10.43 -26.17
CA SER A 48 -26.92 -8.99 -26.19
C SER A 48 -28.36 -8.63 -26.59
N SER A 49 -29.17 -8.38 -25.57
CA SER A 49 -30.57 -7.95 -25.71
C SER A 49 -30.67 -6.65 -26.51
N GLU A 50 -30.98 -6.75 -27.80
CA GLU A 50 -31.55 -5.64 -28.55
C GLU A 50 -33.08 -5.69 -28.44
N ASN A 51 -33.59 -4.70 -27.72
CA ASN A 51 -34.99 -4.53 -27.38
C ASN A 51 -35.73 -3.95 -28.61
N SER A 52 -36.59 -4.73 -29.24
CA SER A 52 -37.67 -4.22 -30.12
C SER A 52 -38.94 -5.07 -30.02
N SER A 53 -39.81 -4.61 -29.12
CA SER A 53 -41.27 -4.55 -29.12
C SER A 53 -42.14 -5.60 -29.86
N SER A 54 -42.99 -6.26 -29.03
CA SER A 54 -44.44 -6.53 -29.20
C SER A 54 -44.92 -7.62 -30.17
N SER A 55 -45.46 -8.74 -29.65
CA SER A 55 -46.92 -8.96 -29.45
C SER A 55 -47.27 -10.44 -29.18
N ASP A 56 -48.29 -10.64 -28.35
CA ASP A 56 -48.94 -11.88 -27.86
C ASP A 56 -49.12 -13.07 -28.82
N ASN A 57 -49.00 -14.31 -28.29
CA ASN A 57 -50.14 -15.22 -28.03
C ASN A 57 -49.71 -16.58 -27.43
N GLU A 58 -50.65 -17.16 -26.69
CA GLU A 58 -50.53 -18.37 -25.87
C GLU A 58 -50.52 -19.71 -26.63
N ASP A 59 -49.90 -20.67 -25.93
CA ASP A 59 -50.30 -22.06 -25.73
C ASP A 59 -49.91 -23.21 -26.68
N ASP A 60 -49.57 -24.30 -25.98
CA ASP A 60 -49.84 -25.71 -26.23
C ASP A 60 -48.76 -26.68 -26.74
N GLN A 61 -48.89 -27.89 -26.18
CA GLN A 61 -47.89 -28.94 -26.00
C GLN A 61 -47.65 -29.87 -27.22
N LYS A 62 -46.54 -30.62 -27.10
CA LYS A 62 -46.32 -32.06 -27.39
C LYS A 62 -45.66 -32.52 -28.73
N LYS A 63 -44.54 -33.24 -28.49
CA LYS A 63 -44.10 -34.57 -29.01
C LYS A 63 -43.17 -34.65 -30.25
N ASN A 64 -41.98 -35.20 -29.96
CA ASN A 64 -41.24 -36.34 -30.55
C ASN A 64 -41.22 -36.58 -32.08
N ASP A 65 -40.01 -36.61 -32.65
CA ASP A 65 -39.30 -37.79 -33.23
C ASP A 65 -37.97 -37.29 -33.85
N VAL A 66 -36.76 -37.67 -33.39
CA VAL A 66 -35.95 -38.88 -33.69
C VAL A 66 -35.66 -39.09 -35.20
N ASN A 67 -34.46 -38.71 -35.67
CA ASN A 67 -33.38 -39.61 -36.16
C ASN A 67 -32.25 -38.81 -36.85
N GLU A 68 -30.99 -38.98 -36.42
CA GLU A 68 -29.88 -39.70 -37.11
C GLU A 68 -29.43 -39.00 -38.42
N GLU A 69 -28.18 -38.53 -38.56
CA GLU A 69 -27.01 -39.39 -38.76
C GLU A 69 -25.67 -38.62 -38.60
N GLN A 70 -24.68 -39.36 -38.07
CA GLN A 70 -23.23 -39.31 -38.39
C GLN A 70 -22.40 -38.09 -37.93
N THR A 71 -22.01 -38.12 -36.66
CA THR A 71 -20.78 -37.46 -36.20
C THR A 71 -19.60 -38.39 -36.45
N PHE A 72 -18.79 -38.04 -37.46
CA PHE A 72 -17.44 -38.58 -37.62
C PHE A 72 -16.55 -38.08 -36.47
N ASP A 73 -15.81 -39.00 -35.87
CA ASP A 73 -14.68 -38.75 -34.98
C ASP A 73 -13.66 -37.82 -35.66
N ASP A 74 -13.43 -36.65 -35.08
CA ASP A 74 -12.12 -36.03 -35.08
C ASP A 74 -11.88 -35.42 -33.70
N GLU A 75 -11.21 -36.21 -32.86
CA GLU A 75 -10.60 -35.80 -31.60
C GLU A 75 -9.44 -34.81 -31.87
N GLU A 76 -9.71 -33.62 -32.38
CA GLU A 76 -8.78 -32.51 -32.18
C GLU A 76 -9.02 -31.96 -30.78
N LYS A 77 -8.26 -32.52 -29.83
CA LYS A 77 -8.00 -31.89 -28.54
C LYS A 77 -7.48 -30.48 -28.80
N GLU A 78 -8.38 -29.50 -28.80
CA GLU A 78 -8.06 -28.09 -28.63
C GLU A 78 -7.24 -27.98 -27.35
N LYS A 79 -5.91 -28.03 -27.51
CA LYS A 79 -5.00 -27.46 -26.54
C LYS A 79 -5.38 -25.98 -26.56
N LYS A 80 -6.26 -25.57 -25.64
CA LYS A 80 -6.38 -24.16 -25.25
C LYS A 80 -4.95 -23.73 -24.94
N GLU A 81 -4.30 -23.07 -25.89
CA GLU A 81 -2.99 -22.51 -25.68
C GLU A 81 -3.20 -21.48 -24.58
N ILE A 82 -2.80 -21.86 -23.36
CA ILE A 82 -2.83 -20.97 -22.21
C ILE A 82 -1.85 -19.87 -22.59
N ILE A 83 -2.36 -18.72 -23.01
CA ILE A 83 -1.55 -17.54 -23.27
C ILE A 83 -0.99 -17.12 -21.90
N ILE A 84 0.26 -17.49 -21.65
CA ILE A 84 0.98 -17.08 -20.46
C ILE A 84 1.46 -15.66 -20.72
N ASP A 85 0.76 -14.68 -20.14
CA ASP A 85 1.19 -13.29 -20.17
C ASP A 85 2.51 -13.14 -19.39
N GLN A 86 3.60 -12.87 -20.12
CA GLN A 86 4.92 -12.58 -19.55
C GLN A 86 5.18 -11.07 -19.42
N THR A 87 4.24 -10.22 -19.84
CA THR A 87 4.48 -8.77 -20.00
C THR A 87 4.09 -7.94 -18.78
N GLU A 88 3.45 -8.53 -17.77
CA GLU A 88 2.95 -7.87 -16.55
C GLU A 88 2.16 -6.57 -16.81
N THR A 89 1.64 -6.37 -18.03
CA THR A 89 1.03 -5.12 -18.49
C THR A 89 -0.15 -4.71 -17.61
N ASN A 90 -0.98 -5.68 -17.23
CA ASN A 90 -2.11 -5.46 -16.32
C ASN A 90 -1.68 -4.91 -14.94
N LEU A 91 -0.53 -5.35 -14.41
CA LEU A 91 -0.02 -4.85 -13.13
C LEU A 91 0.52 -3.43 -13.25
N VAL A 92 1.21 -3.12 -14.36
CA VAL A 92 1.71 -1.77 -14.63
C VAL A 92 0.55 -0.79 -14.76
N THR A 93 -0.47 -1.13 -15.55
CA THR A 93 -1.68 -0.30 -15.69
C THR A 93 -2.41 -0.12 -14.36
N LEU A 94 -2.50 -1.16 -13.54
CA LEU A 94 -3.08 -1.06 -12.20
C LEU A 94 -2.29 -0.09 -11.31
N ARG A 95 -0.96 -0.19 -11.29
CA ARG A 95 -0.08 0.70 -10.52
C ARG A 95 -0.21 2.16 -10.95
N GLU A 96 -0.21 2.42 -12.25
CA GLU A 96 -0.40 3.76 -12.82
C GLU A 96 -1.77 4.32 -12.42
N THR A 97 -2.83 3.52 -12.54
CA THR A 97 -4.19 3.95 -12.16
C THR A 97 -4.26 4.30 -10.68
N ILE A 98 -3.69 3.49 -9.79
CA ILE A 98 -3.66 3.76 -8.34
C ILE A 98 -2.92 5.06 -8.04
N CYS A 99 -1.73 5.27 -8.64
CA CYS A 99 -0.96 6.49 -8.44
C CYS A 99 -1.74 7.73 -8.90
N LEU A 100 -2.36 7.68 -10.09
CA LEU A 100 -3.16 8.79 -10.62
C LEU A 100 -4.39 9.09 -9.75
N THR A 101 -5.07 8.06 -9.23
CA THR A 101 -6.20 8.25 -8.31
C THR A 101 -5.73 8.94 -7.03
N ILE A 102 -4.59 8.53 -6.46
CA ILE A 102 -4.03 9.14 -5.25
C ILE A 102 -3.65 10.61 -5.51
N GLU A 103 -2.96 10.90 -6.61
CA GLU A 103 -2.46 12.24 -6.92
C GLU A 103 -3.55 13.23 -7.31
N SER A 104 -4.62 12.77 -7.96
CA SER A 104 -5.76 13.62 -8.32
C SER A 104 -6.73 13.86 -7.15
N SER A 105 -6.66 13.03 -6.11
CA SER A 105 -7.55 13.13 -4.96
C SER A 105 -7.08 14.16 -3.92
N VAL A 106 -8.03 14.96 -3.43
CA VAL A 106 -7.80 15.90 -2.31
C VAL A 106 -8.41 15.37 -1.01
N ASP A 107 -9.55 14.68 -1.09
CA ASP A 107 -10.24 14.12 0.06
C ASP A 107 -9.87 12.65 0.26
N VAL A 108 -9.33 12.35 1.43
CA VAL A 108 -8.90 11.02 1.87
C VAL A 108 -10.04 10.00 1.78
N LYS A 109 -11.26 10.36 2.20
CA LYS A 109 -12.39 9.42 2.26
C LYS A 109 -12.85 9.02 0.87
N LYS A 110 -12.94 10.01 -0.02
CA LYS A 110 -13.29 9.78 -1.43
C LYS A 110 -12.22 8.93 -2.11
N CYS A 111 -10.95 9.26 -1.91
CA CYS A 111 -9.82 8.49 -2.43
C CYS A 111 -9.88 7.03 -1.97
N ALA A 112 -10.06 6.78 -0.66
CA ALA A 112 -10.18 5.44 -0.12
C ALA A 112 -11.33 4.66 -0.77
N HIS A 113 -12.50 5.27 -0.92
CA HIS A 113 -13.64 4.62 -1.56
C HIS A 113 -13.37 4.28 -3.03
N GLU A 114 -12.76 5.19 -3.77
CA GLU A 114 -12.40 5.01 -5.18
C GLU A 114 -11.35 3.89 -5.36
N LEU A 115 -10.32 3.86 -4.52
CA LEU A 115 -9.32 2.78 -4.48
C LEU A 115 -9.93 1.40 -4.21
N LEU A 116 -11.00 1.33 -3.42
CA LEU A 116 -11.68 0.08 -3.08
C LEU A 116 -12.71 -0.36 -4.14
N GLN A 117 -13.22 0.59 -4.94
CA GLN A 117 -14.16 0.33 -6.03
C GLN A 117 -13.47 -0.10 -7.33
N MET A 118 -12.19 0.24 -7.51
CA MET A 118 -11.39 -0.43 -8.53
C MET A 118 -11.44 -1.93 -8.24
N ASN A 119 -11.79 -2.74 -9.24
CA ASN A 119 -11.93 -4.20 -9.13
C ASN A 119 -10.57 -4.86 -8.86
N VAL A 120 -10.00 -4.63 -7.68
CA VAL A 120 -8.77 -5.25 -7.22
C VAL A 120 -9.09 -6.72 -6.99
N HIS A 121 -8.54 -7.59 -7.84
CA HIS A 121 -8.68 -9.02 -7.68
C HIS A 121 -8.14 -9.44 -6.30
N PRO A 122 -8.80 -10.39 -5.60
CA PRO A 122 -8.28 -10.92 -4.34
C PRO A 122 -6.81 -11.32 -4.47
N GLY A 123 -5.95 -10.76 -3.62
CA GLY A 123 -4.50 -10.95 -3.62
C GLY A 123 -3.67 -9.75 -4.12
N LEU A 124 -4.29 -8.77 -4.78
CA LEU A 124 -3.62 -7.55 -5.26
C LEU A 124 -3.69 -6.38 -4.26
N GLU A 125 -4.26 -6.60 -3.06
CA GLU A 125 -4.34 -5.56 -2.02
C GLU A 125 -2.95 -5.11 -1.56
N ILE A 126 -1.96 -6.01 -1.63
CA ILE A 126 -0.57 -5.68 -1.33
C ILE A 126 0.00 -4.67 -2.32
N GLU A 127 -0.37 -4.74 -3.61
CA GLU A 127 0.05 -3.78 -4.62
C GLU A 127 -0.54 -2.40 -4.33
N VAL A 128 -1.80 -2.34 -3.89
CA VAL A 128 -2.41 -1.07 -3.46
C VAL A 128 -1.65 -0.47 -2.27
N CYS A 129 -1.38 -1.27 -1.23
CA CYS A 129 -0.59 -0.82 -0.08
C CYS A 129 0.81 -0.33 -0.47
N GLN A 130 1.47 -1.06 -1.38
CA GLN A 130 2.80 -0.75 -1.88
C GLN A 130 2.78 0.56 -2.68
N MET A 131 1.79 0.76 -3.56
CA MET A 131 1.64 1.99 -4.33
C MET A 131 1.36 3.20 -3.47
N ILE A 132 0.47 3.11 -2.47
CA ILE A 132 0.26 4.20 -1.50
C ILE A 132 1.58 4.58 -0.82
N LEU A 133 2.39 3.59 -0.43
CA LEU A 133 3.66 3.84 0.22
C LEU A 133 4.71 4.43 -0.72
N ASP A 134 4.82 3.93 -1.94
CA ASP A 134 5.80 4.40 -2.92
C ASP A 134 5.49 5.85 -3.36
N THR A 135 4.21 6.18 -3.57
CA THR A 135 3.79 7.57 -3.80
C THR A 135 4.15 8.46 -2.61
N CYS A 136 3.95 7.99 -1.37
CA CYS A 136 4.36 8.71 -0.15
C CYS A 136 5.88 8.90 -0.06
N ALA A 137 6.65 7.88 -0.43
CA ALA A 137 8.11 7.90 -0.38
C ALA A 137 8.70 8.89 -1.39
N GLN A 138 8.06 9.08 -2.54
CA GLN A 138 8.52 10.01 -3.58
C GLN A 138 8.24 11.50 -3.27
N LYS A 139 7.30 11.82 -2.37
CA LYS A 139 7.05 13.23 -1.99
C LYS A 139 8.28 13.84 -1.31
N PRO A 140 8.57 15.14 -1.50
CA PRO A 140 9.71 15.80 -0.85
C PRO A 140 9.57 15.85 0.68
N GLU A 141 8.32 15.95 1.16
CA GLU A 141 7.97 15.96 2.57
C GLU A 141 6.80 15.01 2.84
N TYR A 142 6.76 14.47 4.05
CA TYR A 142 5.68 13.60 4.48
C TYR A 142 4.39 14.42 4.68
N GLU A 143 3.35 14.02 3.98
CA GLU A 143 1.99 14.53 4.14
C GLU A 143 1.15 13.54 4.96
N CYS A 144 0.41 14.05 5.96
CA CYS A 144 -0.46 13.22 6.79
C CYS A 144 -1.58 12.52 5.99
N PHE A 145 -1.87 13.00 4.79
CA PHE A 145 -2.83 12.42 3.84
C PHE A 145 -2.63 10.90 3.68
N PHE A 146 -1.39 10.44 3.48
CA PHE A 146 -1.10 9.02 3.23
C PHE A 146 -1.38 8.13 4.45
N GLY A 147 -1.08 8.62 5.66
CA GLY A 147 -1.40 7.93 6.90
C GLY A 147 -2.91 7.76 7.10
N LEU A 148 -3.66 8.85 6.90
CA LEU A 148 -5.12 8.85 7.02
C LEU A 148 -5.79 7.99 5.93
N LEU A 149 -5.26 8.01 4.71
CA LEU A 149 -5.75 7.17 3.60
C LEU A 149 -5.62 5.69 3.95
N SER A 150 -4.46 5.31 4.47
CA SER A 150 -4.16 3.94 4.85
C SER A 150 -4.98 3.47 6.05
N GLU A 151 -5.20 4.35 7.03
CA GLU A 151 -6.13 4.12 8.15
C GLU A 151 -7.56 3.86 7.64
N HIS A 152 -8.05 4.68 6.72
CA HIS A 152 -9.38 4.51 6.13
C HIS A 152 -9.50 3.20 5.32
N CYS A 153 -8.51 2.87 4.50
CA CYS A 153 -8.48 1.59 3.78
C CYS A 153 -8.53 0.38 4.73
N CYS A 154 -7.76 0.42 5.82
CA CYS A 154 -7.73 -0.65 6.83
C CYS A 154 -9.05 -0.74 7.63
N SER A 155 -9.69 0.40 7.88
CA SER A 155 -10.98 0.46 8.57
C SER A 155 -12.10 -0.15 7.74
N LEU A 156 -12.04 0.00 6.41
CA LEU A 156 -13.02 -0.54 5.47
C LEU A 156 -12.80 -2.04 5.20
N ARG A 157 -11.55 -2.45 4.94
CA ARG A 157 -11.18 -3.86 4.71
C ARG A 157 -9.97 -4.26 5.57
N LYS A 158 -10.18 -5.18 6.51
CA LYS A 158 -9.14 -5.67 7.43
C LYS A 158 -7.99 -6.42 6.75
N GLU A 159 -8.18 -6.87 5.52
CA GLU A 159 -7.15 -7.53 4.71
C GLU A 159 -5.93 -6.62 4.49
N TYR A 160 -6.17 -5.30 4.34
CA TYR A 160 -5.12 -4.30 4.16
C TYR A 160 -4.17 -4.20 5.35
N ILE A 161 -4.64 -4.51 6.57
CA ILE A 161 -3.79 -4.49 7.77
C ILE A 161 -2.63 -5.47 7.60
N LYS A 162 -2.93 -6.71 7.20
CA LYS A 162 -1.90 -7.73 6.96
C LYS A 162 -0.96 -7.34 5.82
N SER A 163 -1.50 -6.72 4.77
CA SER A 163 -0.72 -6.21 3.65
C SER A 163 0.26 -5.13 4.10
N PHE A 164 -0.18 -4.11 4.87
CA PHE A 164 0.72 -3.09 5.40
C PHE A 164 1.75 -3.63 6.38
N GLU A 165 1.40 -4.61 7.22
CA GLU A 165 2.36 -5.29 8.09
C GLU A 165 3.46 -6.02 7.30
N LYS A 166 3.10 -6.65 6.18
CA LYS A 166 4.06 -7.28 5.26
C LYS A 166 4.92 -6.23 4.57
N VAL A 167 4.31 -5.16 4.05
CA VAL A 167 5.03 -4.05 3.40
C VAL A 167 6.03 -3.42 4.38
N PHE A 168 5.68 -3.21 5.65
CA PHE A 168 6.64 -2.71 6.66
C PHE A 168 7.90 -3.57 6.73
N ARG A 169 7.74 -4.89 6.82
CA ARG A 169 8.85 -5.84 6.94
C ARG A 169 9.72 -5.83 5.70
N ASP A 170 9.10 -5.79 4.52
CA ASP A 170 9.82 -5.81 3.26
C ASP A 170 10.58 -4.49 3.04
N GLN A 171 9.98 -3.36 3.40
CA GLN A 171 10.61 -2.03 3.36
C GLN A 171 11.80 -1.92 4.31
N TYR A 172 11.69 -2.49 5.52
CA TYR A 172 12.83 -2.52 6.45
C TYR A 172 14.01 -3.35 5.90
N LYS A 173 13.75 -4.49 5.26
CA LYS A 173 14.80 -5.32 4.64
C LYS A 173 15.54 -4.57 3.53
N ILE A 174 14.81 -3.85 2.68
CA ILE A 174 15.39 -3.09 1.57
C ILE A 174 15.79 -1.65 1.95
N ALA A 175 15.70 -1.27 3.23
CA ALA A 175 15.97 0.11 3.68
C ALA A 175 17.35 0.64 3.26
N HIS A 176 18.33 -0.24 3.05
CA HIS A 176 19.66 0.11 2.57
C HIS A 176 19.72 0.57 1.10
N ARG A 177 18.67 0.31 0.33
CA ARG A 177 18.53 0.70 -1.10
C ARG A 177 17.78 2.01 -1.28
N LEU A 178 17.15 2.51 -0.22
CA LEU A 178 16.31 3.69 -0.25
C LEU A 178 17.10 4.92 0.18
N GLU A 179 16.71 6.07 -0.37
CA GLU A 179 17.34 7.34 -0.06
C GLU A 179 16.89 7.90 1.30
N SER A 180 17.69 8.82 1.84
CA SER A 180 17.43 9.38 3.19
C SER A 180 16.12 10.19 3.27
N PHE A 181 15.63 10.77 2.19
CA PHE A 181 14.34 11.46 2.21
C PHE A 181 13.18 10.45 2.16
N GLN A 182 13.27 9.43 1.29
CA GLN A 182 12.30 8.34 1.19
C GLN A 182 12.13 7.60 2.52
N LEU A 183 13.24 7.20 3.15
CA LEU A 183 13.23 6.52 4.46
C LEU A 183 12.57 7.36 5.54
N ARG A 184 12.70 8.69 5.47
CA ARG A 184 12.08 9.60 6.43
C ARG A 184 10.56 9.62 6.27
N ASN A 185 10.07 9.67 5.02
CA ASN A 185 8.64 9.66 4.75
C ASN A 185 8.02 8.30 5.09
N ILE A 186 8.65 7.20 4.68
CA ILE A 186 8.22 5.83 5.00
C ILE A 186 8.19 5.61 6.52
N ALA A 187 9.21 6.09 7.24
CA ALA A 187 9.24 5.99 8.70
C ALA A 187 8.12 6.80 9.37
N LYS A 188 7.81 8.00 8.88
CA LYS A 188 6.70 8.82 9.39
C LYS A 188 5.33 8.18 9.07
N PHE A 189 5.18 7.63 7.86
CA PHE A 189 3.99 6.90 7.44
C PHE A 189 3.69 5.72 8.37
N PHE A 190 4.66 4.84 8.61
CA PHE A 190 4.47 3.72 9.52
C PHE A 190 4.38 4.15 10.98
N GLY A 191 5.03 5.25 11.34
CA GLY A 191 4.83 5.91 12.64
C GLY A 191 3.37 6.27 12.85
N HIS A 192 2.73 6.92 11.88
CA HIS A 192 1.31 7.26 11.92
C HIS A 192 0.42 6.02 12.08
N LEU A 193 0.65 4.97 11.28
CA LEU A 193 -0.14 3.72 11.37
C LEU A 193 -0.02 3.03 12.73
N LEU A 194 1.16 3.04 13.35
CA LEU A 194 1.36 2.52 14.71
C LEU A 194 0.74 3.44 15.76
N CYS A 195 0.78 4.77 15.56
CA CYS A 195 0.17 5.72 16.48
C CYS A 195 -1.35 5.55 16.57
N MET A 196 -2.00 5.30 15.43
CA MET A 196 -3.45 5.08 15.34
C MET A 196 -3.85 3.62 15.58
N ASP A 197 -2.92 2.74 16.01
CA ASP A 197 -3.13 1.30 16.22
C ASP A 197 -3.77 0.57 15.00
N VAL A 198 -3.47 1.04 13.78
CA VAL A 198 -3.93 0.42 12.52
C VAL A 198 -3.19 -0.89 12.24
N ILE A 199 -1.87 -0.89 12.45
CA ILE A 199 -1.00 -2.07 12.31
C ILE A 199 -0.52 -2.54 13.68
N SER A 200 -0.26 -3.84 13.80
CA SER A 200 0.22 -4.40 15.05
C SER A 200 1.68 -4.03 15.31
N TRP A 201 2.01 -3.72 16.56
CA TRP A 201 3.39 -3.54 17.05
C TRP A 201 4.25 -4.81 16.90
N LYS A 202 3.65 -5.94 16.52
CA LYS A 202 4.36 -7.18 16.17
C LYS A 202 5.31 -7.02 14.99
N VAL A 203 5.16 -5.98 14.16
CA VAL A 203 6.06 -5.71 13.03
C VAL A 203 7.50 -5.39 13.44
N PHE A 204 7.75 -5.06 14.72
CA PHE A 204 9.10 -4.77 15.24
C PHE A 204 10.02 -6.00 15.33
N ASP A 205 9.49 -7.22 15.21
CA ASP A 205 10.26 -8.47 15.24
C ASP A 205 11.32 -8.59 14.13
N CYS A 206 11.15 -7.88 13.00
CA CYS A 206 12.13 -7.88 11.92
C CYS A 206 13.33 -6.96 12.21
N ILE A 207 13.25 -6.13 13.25
CA ILE A 207 14.29 -5.17 13.61
C ILE A 207 15.25 -5.80 14.60
N ARG A 208 16.54 -5.82 14.24
CA ARG A 208 17.62 -6.29 15.13
C ARG A 208 18.70 -5.23 15.28
N LEU A 209 18.70 -4.52 16.40
CA LEU A 209 19.60 -3.42 16.70
C LEU A 209 20.98 -3.91 17.16
N THR A 210 21.73 -4.55 16.27
CA THR A 210 23.11 -4.99 16.52
C THR A 210 24.09 -4.35 15.55
N LYS A 211 25.38 -4.27 15.94
CA LYS A 211 26.44 -3.72 15.08
C LYS A 211 26.61 -4.49 13.76
N LYS A 212 26.29 -5.79 13.75
CA LYS A 212 26.49 -6.68 12.59
C LYS A 212 25.31 -6.68 11.63
N GLU A 213 24.09 -6.62 12.15
CA GLU A 213 22.88 -6.78 11.33
C GLU A 213 22.23 -5.44 10.94
N THR A 214 22.59 -4.32 11.60
CA THR A 214 22.08 -2.99 11.20
C THR A 214 23.04 -2.22 10.30
N THR A 215 22.48 -1.58 9.27
CA THR A 215 23.17 -0.57 8.46
C THR A 215 22.92 0.84 9.00
N SER A 216 23.70 1.83 8.55
CA SER A 216 23.44 3.24 8.88
C SER A 216 22.07 3.72 8.41
N LEU A 217 21.59 3.25 7.26
CA LEU A 217 20.26 3.59 6.72
C LEU A 217 19.13 2.92 7.52
N SER A 218 19.28 1.65 7.91
CA SER A 218 18.32 0.98 8.79
C SER A 218 18.21 1.68 10.15
N ARG A 219 19.33 2.18 10.70
CA ARG A 219 19.34 3.00 11.92
C ARG A 219 18.72 4.38 11.70
N PHE A 220 18.93 4.99 10.54
CA PHE A 220 18.27 6.24 10.17
C PHE A 220 16.75 6.06 10.06
N PHE A 221 16.28 4.99 9.43
CA PHE A 221 14.86 4.63 9.39
C PHE A 221 14.29 4.47 10.80
N LEU A 222 14.92 3.62 11.64
CA LEU A 222 14.46 3.37 13.00
C LEU A 222 14.46 4.65 13.85
N LYS A 223 15.46 5.51 13.69
CA LYS A 223 15.50 6.83 14.34
C LYS A 223 14.25 7.64 13.99
N ASN A 224 13.95 7.82 12.71
CA ASN A 224 12.80 8.61 12.27
C ASN A 224 11.47 8.00 12.75
N LEU A 225 11.35 6.67 12.73
CA LEU A 225 10.17 5.95 13.20
C LEU A 225 9.93 6.21 14.70
N LEU A 226 10.96 6.01 15.53
CA LEU A 226 10.88 6.24 16.97
C LEU A 226 10.61 7.72 17.32
N PHE A 227 11.15 8.66 16.53
CA PHE A 227 10.83 10.07 16.71
C PHE A 227 9.37 10.37 16.42
N GLU A 228 8.79 9.76 15.38
CA GLU A 228 7.37 9.96 15.08
C GLU A 228 6.48 9.39 16.18
N LEU A 229 6.79 8.18 16.68
CA LEU A 229 6.10 7.59 17.82
C LEU A 229 6.24 8.44 19.09
N PHE A 230 7.43 9.01 19.33
CA PHE A 230 7.66 9.94 20.44
C PHE A 230 6.80 11.19 20.32
N LYS A 231 6.61 11.76 19.12
CA LYS A 231 5.72 12.92 18.94
C LYS A 231 4.26 12.57 19.23
N CYS A 232 3.79 11.40 18.84
CA CYS A 232 2.41 10.97 19.11
C CYS A 232 2.13 10.73 20.59
N PHE A 233 3.00 9.96 21.26
CA PHE A 233 2.73 9.45 22.61
C PHE A 233 3.42 10.24 23.72
N GLY A 234 4.54 10.90 23.41
CA GLY A 234 5.51 11.34 24.40
C GLY A 234 6.34 10.18 24.98
N LEU A 235 7.43 10.52 25.67
CA LEU A 235 8.42 9.53 26.11
C LEU A 235 7.86 8.51 27.11
N ILE A 236 7.10 8.96 28.11
CA ILE A 236 6.60 8.10 29.19
C ILE A 236 5.62 7.05 28.66
N LYS A 237 4.64 7.47 27.84
CA LYS A 237 3.65 6.54 27.27
C LYS A 237 4.31 5.57 26.28
N LEU A 238 5.28 6.06 25.50
CA LEU A 238 6.04 5.21 24.58
C LEU A 238 6.84 4.13 25.33
N ILE A 239 7.55 4.48 26.40
CA ILE A 239 8.28 3.51 27.24
C ILE A 239 7.31 2.46 27.80
N ARG A 240 6.15 2.89 28.32
CA ARG A 240 5.14 1.98 28.87
C ARG A 240 4.65 0.98 27.81
N ARG A 241 4.41 1.44 26.58
CA ARG A 241 3.96 0.59 25.47
C ARG A 241 5.05 -0.38 25.00
N LEU A 242 6.30 0.08 24.93
CA LEU A 242 7.46 -0.74 24.56
C LEU A 242 7.89 -1.74 25.66
N ASN A 243 7.40 -1.58 26.89
CA ASN A 243 7.64 -2.48 28.01
C ASN A 243 6.42 -3.36 28.33
N GLU A 244 5.47 -3.49 27.40
CA GLU A 244 4.28 -4.32 27.60
C GLU A 244 4.66 -5.82 27.57
N PRO A 245 4.30 -6.62 28.60
CA PRO A 245 4.73 -8.01 28.71
C PRO A 245 4.29 -8.90 27.53
N THR A 246 3.12 -8.65 26.95
CA THR A 246 2.55 -9.40 25.82
C THR A 246 3.30 -9.18 24.51
N LEU A 247 3.95 -8.02 24.37
CA LEU A 247 4.63 -7.60 23.13
C LEU A 247 6.16 -7.72 23.24
N THR A 248 6.69 -8.00 24.42
CA THR A 248 8.14 -8.02 24.70
C THR A 248 8.92 -8.92 23.74
N VAL A 249 8.35 -10.07 23.34
CA VAL A 249 8.97 -11.03 22.38
C VAL A 249 9.25 -10.37 21.03
N TYR A 250 8.37 -9.47 20.56
CA TYR A 250 8.54 -8.77 19.29
C TYR A 250 9.54 -7.59 19.39
N PHE A 251 9.94 -7.21 20.61
CA PHE A 251 10.90 -6.13 20.85
C PHE A 251 12.30 -6.63 21.24
N GLU A 252 12.54 -7.95 21.27
CA GLU A 252 13.85 -8.52 21.65
C GLU A 252 14.99 -7.99 20.77
N GLY A 253 14.74 -7.87 19.46
CA GLY A 253 15.72 -7.30 18.53
C GLY A 253 15.87 -5.78 18.67
N LEU A 254 14.84 -5.07 19.16
CA LEU A 254 14.88 -3.63 19.41
C LEU A 254 15.65 -3.29 20.70
N PHE A 255 15.55 -4.16 21.71
CA PHE A 255 16.25 -4.04 22.99
C PHE A 255 17.09 -5.30 23.27
N PRO A 256 18.21 -5.50 22.54
CA PRO A 256 19.01 -6.72 22.68
C PRO A 256 19.65 -6.81 24.07
N ARG A 257 19.41 -7.95 24.74
CA ARG A 257 19.95 -8.31 26.06
C ARG A 257 20.84 -9.56 26.03
N ASP A 258 21.21 -10.00 24.84
CA ASP A 258 21.97 -11.23 24.60
C ASP A 258 23.45 -11.09 25.00
N THR A 259 24.10 -10.01 24.59
CA THR A 259 25.52 -9.75 24.87
C THR A 259 25.69 -8.31 25.31
N LYS A 260 26.55 -8.05 26.31
CA LYS A 260 26.89 -6.69 26.77
C LYS A 260 27.21 -5.74 25.60
N LYS A 261 27.95 -6.21 24.58
CA LYS A 261 28.29 -5.42 23.39
C LYS A 261 27.06 -4.93 22.60
N ASN A 262 26.03 -5.77 22.47
CA ASN A 262 24.80 -5.42 21.76
C ASN A 262 23.93 -4.49 22.61
N THR A 263 23.86 -4.73 23.92
CA THR A 263 23.18 -3.85 24.87
C THR A 263 23.81 -2.46 24.89
N ASP A 264 25.15 -2.36 24.99
CA ASP A 264 25.89 -1.09 24.94
C ASP A 264 25.68 -0.37 23.59
N PHE A 265 25.64 -1.12 22.49
CA PHE A 265 25.34 -0.56 21.17
C PHE A 265 23.94 0.03 21.09
N ALA A 266 22.93 -0.67 21.61
CA ALA A 266 21.56 -0.20 21.65
C ALA A 266 21.41 1.04 22.55
N ILE A 267 22.02 1.04 23.74
CA ILE A 267 22.05 2.20 24.65
C ILE A 267 22.65 3.42 23.95
N ASN A 268 23.81 3.25 23.31
CA ASN A 268 24.48 4.33 22.57
C ASN A 268 23.64 4.83 21.40
N PHE A 269 22.91 3.96 20.71
CA PHE A 269 21.98 4.38 19.67
C PHE A 269 20.89 5.27 20.26
N TYR A 270 20.17 4.83 21.30
CA TYR A 270 19.09 5.60 21.91
C TYR A 270 19.53 6.95 22.50
N THR A 271 20.72 6.99 23.11
CA THR A 271 21.29 8.26 23.60
C THR A 271 21.70 9.18 22.45
N SER A 272 22.31 8.65 21.38
CA SER A 272 22.71 9.46 20.21
C SER A 272 21.54 10.08 19.46
N ILE A 273 20.37 9.46 19.49
CA ILE A 273 19.15 10.00 18.88
C ILE A 273 18.38 10.92 19.84
N GLY A 274 18.83 11.12 21.09
CA GLY A 274 18.13 11.96 22.07
C GLY A 274 16.92 11.29 22.75
N LEU A 275 16.71 9.98 22.55
CA LEU A 275 15.66 9.19 23.20
C LEU A 275 16.25 8.29 24.29
N GLY A 276 17.15 8.83 25.10
CA GLY A 276 17.88 8.08 26.14
C GLY A 276 16.99 7.40 27.17
N GLY A 277 15.75 7.87 27.38
CA GLY A 277 14.77 7.18 28.23
C GLY A 277 14.41 5.76 27.76
N LEU A 278 14.53 5.48 26.45
CA LEU A 278 14.34 4.13 25.90
C LEU A 278 15.49 3.18 26.29
N ALA A 279 16.69 3.70 26.56
CA ALA A 279 17.84 2.90 26.99
C ALA A 279 17.62 2.23 28.36
N VAL A 280 16.69 2.76 29.16
CA VAL A 280 16.28 2.16 30.45
C VAL A 280 15.66 0.78 30.22
N ILE A 281 14.99 0.55 29.09
CA ILE A 281 14.41 -0.74 28.74
C ILE A 281 15.52 -1.76 28.42
N SER A 282 16.62 -1.35 27.80
CA SER A 282 17.78 -2.23 27.53
C SER A 282 18.58 -2.55 28.79
N SER A 283 18.52 -1.67 29.80
CA SER A 283 19.29 -1.82 31.03
C SER A 283 18.67 -2.93 31.90
N PRO A 284 19.46 -3.89 32.42
CA PRO A 284 18.94 -4.90 33.33
C PRO A 284 18.38 -4.20 34.59
N SER A 285 17.17 -4.61 35.00
CA SER A 285 16.57 -4.19 36.27
C SER A 285 17.54 -4.49 37.42
N PRO A 286 17.70 -3.59 38.42
CA PRO A 286 18.64 -3.77 39.53
C PRO A 286 18.27 -4.90 40.51
N HIS A 287 17.30 -5.77 40.18
CA HIS A 287 16.80 -6.82 41.07
C HIS A 287 17.29 -8.23 40.71
N THR A 288 18.48 -8.40 40.13
CA THR A 288 19.15 -9.72 40.09
C THR A 288 20.67 -9.58 40.10
N SER A 289 21.22 -8.90 41.09
CA SER A 289 22.61 -9.09 41.51
C SER A 289 22.79 -8.52 42.91
N SER A 290 22.88 -9.44 43.86
CA SER A 290 23.32 -9.18 45.22
C SER A 290 24.64 -8.40 45.25
N SER A 291 24.66 -7.40 46.12
CA SER A 291 25.82 -6.75 46.77
C SER A 291 26.80 -5.93 45.90
N SER A 292 26.85 -4.63 46.26
CA SER A 292 28.02 -3.76 46.43
C SER A 292 28.09 -2.49 45.57
N SER A 293 28.39 -1.38 46.28
CA SER A 293 28.78 -0.03 45.85
C SER A 293 27.72 0.93 45.29
N THR A 294 27.18 1.70 46.24
CA THR A 294 26.75 3.10 46.15
C THR A 294 27.63 3.97 45.24
N SER A 295 26.99 4.71 44.32
CA SER A 295 27.45 6.00 43.79
C SER A 295 26.24 6.80 43.30
N SER A 296 25.78 7.73 44.13
CA SER A 296 24.79 8.74 43.81
C SER A 296 25.35 9.77 42.81
N SER A 297 24.66 10.01 41.69
CA SER A 297 24.89 11.20 40.85
C SER A 297 23.57 11.84 40.45
N SER A 298 23.41 13.05 40.94
CA SER A 298 22.29 13.98 40.92
C SER A 298 21.88 14.40 39.51
N ILE A 299 20.58 14.36 39.20
CA ILE A 299 20.03 14.99 37.99
C ILE A 299 19.76 16.46 38.29
N HIS A 300 20.59 17.34 37.73
CA HIS A 300 20.35 18.79 37.72
C HIS A 300 19.20 19.11 36.76
N SER A 301 18.13 19.68 37.31
CA SER A 301 17.04 20.29 36.56
C SER A 301 17.38 21.77 36.35
N ASN A 302 17.67 22.18 35.11
CA ASN A 302 17.85 23.59 34.78
C ASN A 302 16.49 24.23 34.49
N ASN A 303 16.10 25.15 35.38
CA ASN A 303 15.00 26.09 35.20
C ASN A 303 15.32 27.07 34.07
N LEU A 304 14.43 27.16 33.10
CA LEU A 304 14.36 28.29 32.17
C LEU A 304 13.52 29.39 32.80
N VAL A 305 14.17 30.52 33.04
CA VAL A 305 13.62 31.81 33.44
C VAL A 305 12.67 32.31 32.34
N SER A 306 11.41 32.60 32.69
CA SER A 306 10.56 33.48 31.91
C SER A 306 10.36 34.76 32.72
N THR A 307 10.91 35.84 32.18
CA THR A 307 10.78 37.22 32.63
C THR A 307 9.32 37.67 32.63
N GLY A 308 8.93 38.37 33.69
CA GLY A 308 7.58 38.89 33.88
C GLY A 308 7.33 40.20 33.17
N ASP A 309 6.06 40.42 32.85
CA ASP A 309 5.46 41.72 32.61
C ASP A 309 4.19 41.80 33.48
N GLN A 310 4.21 42.64 34.50
CA GLN A 310 3.00 43.17 35.12
C GLN A 310 3.12 44.69 35.23
N ALA A 311 2.09 45.35 34.70
CA ALA A 311 1.91 46.80 34.68
C ALA A 311 1.76 47.39 36.10
N PRO A 312 2.06 48.69 36.28
CA PRO A 312 2.16 49.29 37.61
C PRO A 312 0.81 49.81 38.11
N HIS A 313 0.52 49.54 39.38
CA HIS A 313 -0.46 50.29 40.16
C HIS A 313 0.25 51.34 41.04
N SER A 314 -0.37 52.51 41.02
CA SER A 314 -0.11 53.77 41.69
C SER A 314 0.01 53.72 43.22
N SER A 315 0.91 54.54 43.77
CA SER A 315 0.67 55.26 45.03
C SER A 315 1.57 56.51 45.19
N SER A 316 0.86 57.60 45.46
CA SER A 316 1.18 58.97 45.90
C SER A 316 2.28 59.23 46.94
N GLY A 317 2.84 60.44 46.87
CA GLY A 317 3.38 61.23 48.01
C GLY A 317 4.76 61.83 47.69
N ASN A 318 4.95 63.12 47.36
CA ASN A 318 4.80 64.39 48.11
C ASN A 318 6.19 65.06 48.24
N SER A 319 6.20 66.39 48.15
CA SER A 319 7.21 67.36 48.62
C SER A 319 8.46 67.63 47.76
N GLY A 320 8.60 68.90 47.35
CA GLY A 320 9.82 69.51 46.83
C GLY A 320 9.56 70.45 45.66
#